data_AF-A0A1M7IMV3-F1
#
_entry.id   AF-A0A1M7IMV3-F1
#
_cell.length_a   1.000
_cell.length_b   1.000
_cell.length_c   1.000
_cell.angle_alpha   90.00
_cell.angle_beta   90.00
_cell.angle_gamma   90.00
#
_symmetry.space_group_name_H-M   'P 1'
#
loop_
_entity.id
_entity.type
_entity.pdbx_description
1 polymer ?
#
loop_
_entity_poly.entity_id
_entity_poly.type
_entity_poly.pdbx_seq_one_letter_code
_entity_poly.pdbx_strand_id
1 'polypeptide(L)'
;MKKVLKNVSFVFLLLKMCFVFGQEIGSQKIIIIDPGHGGKDSGAIGINGIKEKDFVLDIALEILKVNEQSEIPLEIYLTRYTWVFRGKLYRSFLSKVNT
;
A
#
# COMPACT_ATOMS: atom_id res chain seq x y z
N MET A 1 4.12 47.92 -25.18
CA MET A 1 3.15 47.12 -24.38
C MET A 1 3.09 45.64 -24.78
N LYS A 2 2.86 45.29 -26.07
CA LYS A 2 2.75 43.88 -26.53
C LYS A 2 3.97 42.99 -26.19
N LYS A 3 5.19 43.54 -26.23
CA LYS A 3 6.44 42.82 -25.89
C LYS A 3 6.52 42.47 -24.40
N VAL A 4 6.05 43.38 -23.54
CA VAL A 4 5.98 43.15 -22.09
C VAL A 4 4.96 42.07 -21.77
N LEU A 5 3.80 42.09 -22.43
CA LEU A 5 2.76 41.08 -22.24
C LEU A 5 3.22 39.66 -22.64
N LYS A 6 4.02 39.55 -23.73
CA LYS A 6 4.63 38.29 -24.16
C LYS A 6 5.61 37.74 -23.14
N ASN A 7 6.43 38.62 -22.54
CA ASN A 7 7.39 38.22 -21.51
C ASN A 7 6.68 37.76 -20.23
N VAL A 8 5.60 38.43 -19.82
CA VAL A 8 4.80 38.01 -18.66
C VAL A 8 4.15 36.65 -18.88
N SER A 9 3.57 36.42 -20.07
CA SER A 9 3.02 35.12 -20.44
C SER A 9 4.07 34.01 -20.43
N PHE A 10 5.30 34.31 -20.88
CA PHE A 10 6.40 33.37 -20.88
C PHE A 10 6.85 33.00 -19.46
N VAL A 11 6.92 33.98 -18.54
CA VAL A 11 7.25 33.75 -17.13
C VAL A 11 6.19 32.87 -16.46
N PHE A 12 4.90 33.11 -16.71
CA PHE A 12 3.83 32.25 -16.19
C PHE A 12 3.90 30.82 -16.74
N LEU A 13 4.25 30.65 -18.01
CA LEU A 13 4.47 29.34 -18.61
C LEU A 13 5.68 28.63 -17.98
N LEU A 14 6.77 29.36 -17.79
CA LEU A 14 7.98 28.85 -17.15
C LEU A 14 7.71 28.41 -15.71
N LEU A 15 6.97 29.22 -14.95
CA LEU A 15 6.57 28.94 -13.57
C LEU A 15 5.70 27.69 -13.47
N LYS A 16 4.75 27.49 -14.41
CA LYS A 16 3.95 26.27 -14.49
C LYS A 16 4.82 25.03 -14.72
N MET A 17 5.83 25.12 -15.58
CA MET A 17 6.76 24.01 -15.83
C MET A 17 7.57 23.68 -14.56
N CYS A 18 8.08 24.69 -13.85
CA CYS A 18 8.79 24.47 -12.59
C CYS A 18 7.94 23.72 -11.54
N PHE A 19 6.63 23.99 -11.48
CA PHE A 19 5.72 23.30 -10.56
C PHE A 19 5.47 21.84 -10.96
N VAL A 20 5.40 21.54 -12.26
CA VAL A 20 5.24 20.17 -12.78
C VAL A 20 6.50 19.33 -12.52
N PHE A 21 7.69 19.90 -12.72
CA PHE A 21 8.96 19.20 -12.51
C PHE A 21 9.41 19.15 -11.04
N GLY A 22 8.91 20.05 -10.18
CA GLY A 22 9.27 20.14 -8.76
C GLY A 22 8.46 19.24 -7.82
N GLN A 23 7.52 18.44 -8.34
CA GLN A 23 6.86 17.40 -7.56
C GLN A 23 7.86 16.26 -7.34
N GLU A 24 8.58 16.26 -6.22
CA GLU A 24 9.25 15.04 -5.78
C GLU A 24 8.18 13.99 -5.50
N ILE A 25 8.26 12.86 -6.21
CA ILE A 25 7.52 11.66 -5.85
C ILE A 25 8.17 11.18 -4.55
N GLY A 26 7.67 11.70 -3.42
CA GLY A 26 8.16 11.33 -2.09
C GLY A 26 8.20 9.80 -1.98
N SER A 27 9.28 9.27 -1.41
CA SER A 27 9.57 7.82 -1.36
C SER A 27 8.30 7.00 -1.18
N GLN A 28 7.98 6.17 -2.18
CA GLN A 28 6.78 5.33 -2.15
C GLN A 28 6.85 4.47 -0.89
N LYS A 29 5.92 4.71 0.05
CA LYS A 29 5.90 3.98 1.32
C LYS A 29 5.41 2.56 1.07
N ILE A 30 6.23 1.58 1.44
CA ILE A 30 5.83 0.18 1.41
C ILE A 30 5.01 -0.12 2.67
N ILE A 31 3.85 -0.75 2.48
CA ILE A 31 2.97 -1.20 3.56
C ILE A 31 3.01 -2.72 3.61
N ILE A 32 3.24 -3.27 4.80
CA ILE A 32 3.23 -4.72 5.02
C ILE A 32 2.08 -5.04 5.97
N ILE A 33 1.13 -5.83 5.49
CA ILE A 33 0.00 -6.32 6.27
C ILE A 33 0.31 -7.76 6.68
N ASP A 34 0.05 -8.06 7.96
CA ASP A 34 0.38 -9.36 8.55
C ASP A 34 -0.89 -10.11 8.99
N PRO A 35 -1.54 -10.90 8.11
CA PRO A 35 -2.77 -11.63 8.46
C PRO A 35 -2.48 -12.66 9.55
N GLY A 36 -2.98 -12.44 10.76
CA GLY A 36 -2.79 -13.27 11.96
C GLY A 36 -2.98 -14.78 11.72
N HIS A 37 -2.32 -15.60 12.55
CA HIS A 37 -2.49 -17.07 12.54
C HIS A 37 -2.19 -17.74 11.18
N GLY A 38 -2.71 -18.96 10.94
CA GLY A 38 -2.56 -19.70 9.69
C GLY A 38 -2.40 -21.21 9.90
N GLY A 39 -2.66 -22.01 8.86
CA GLY A 39 -2.51 -23.47 8.87
C GLY A 39 -3.20 -24.14 10.07
N LYS A 40 -2.42 -24.77 10.94
CA LYS A 40 -2.94 -25.47 12.13
C LYS A 40 -3.40 -24.52 13.24
N ASP A 41 -2.85 -23.31 13.29
CA ASP A 41 -3.25 -22.29 14.26
C ASP A 41 -4.46 -21.54 13.70
N SER A 42 -5.65 -21.80 14.26
CA SER A 42 -6.90 -21.13 13.89
C SER A 42 -7.03 -19.71 14.44
N GLY A 43 -6.25 -19.37 15.46
CA GLY A 43 -6.58 -18.27 16.35
C GLY A 43 -7.90 -18.50 17.08
N ALA A 44 -8.55 -17.40 17.46
CA ALA A 44 -9.86 -17.44 18.11
C ALA A 44 -10.93 -18.08 17.20
N ILE A 45 -11.89 -18.75 17.82
CA ILE A 45 -13.06 -19.31 17.14
C ILE A 45 -14.29 -18.59 17.66
N GLY A 46 -14.97 -17.87 16.78
CA GLY A 46 -16.19 -17.14 17.11
C GLY A 46 -17.38 -18.06 17.38
N ILE A 47 -18.46 -17.49 17.91
CA ILE A 47 -19.70 -18.21 18.28
C ILE A 47 -20.31 -19.03 17.14
N ASN A 48 -20.06 -18.64 15.88
CA ASN A 48 -20.57 -19.31 14.68
C ASN A 48 -19.52 -20.23 14.03
N GLY A 49 -18.42 -20.54 14.72
CA GLY A 49 -17.34 -21.37 14.18
C GLY A 49 -16.38 -20.63 13.23
N ILE A 50 -16.54 -19.31 13.07
CA ILE A 50 -15.64 -18.47 12.27
C ILE A 50 -14.26 -18.48 12.91
N LYS A 51 -13.23 -18.84 12.13
CA LYS A 51 -11.85 -18.87 12.59
C LYS A 51 -11.18 -17.54 12.29
N GLU A 52 -10.49 -17.00 13.27
CA GLU A 52 -9.74 -15.75 13.14
C GLU A 52 -8.80 -15.78 11.92
N LYS A 53 -8.06 -16.88 11.72
CA LYS A 53 -7.13 -17.01 10.58
C LYS A 53 -7.79 -16.82 9.21
N ASP A 54 -9.06 -17.21 9.09
CA ASP A 54 -9.87 -17.15 7.86
C ASP A 54 -10.31 -15.70 7.66
N PHE A 55 -10.95 -15.14 8.68
CA PHE A 55 -11.46 -13.78 8.67
C PHE A 55 -10.37 -12.72 8.41
N VAL A 56 -9.22 -12.81 9.08
CA VAL A 56 -8.12 -11.84 8.90
C VAL A 56 -7.43 -11.96 7.54
N LEU A 57 -7.44 -13.15 6.92
CA LEU A 57 -6.92 -13.32 5.56
C LEU A 57 -7.87 -12.69 4.55
N ASP A 58 -9.17 -12.91 4.70
CA ASP A 58 -10.19 -12.36 3.82
C ASP A 58 -10.15 -10.82 3.83
N ILE A 59 -10.04 -10.22 5.01
CA ILE A 59 -9.87 -8.75 5.14
C ILE A 59 -8.61 -8.27 4.42
N ALA A 60 -7.47 -8.94 4.62
CA ALA A 60 -6.21 -8.52 4.02
C ALA A 60 -6.24 -8.61 2.49
N LEU A 61 -6.87 -9.66 1.94
CA LEU A 61 -7.07 -9.80 0.50
C LEU A 61 -8.02 -8.74 -0.04
N GLU A 62 -9.07 -8.38 0.70
CA GLU A 62 -9.99 -7.33 0.29
C GLU A 62 -9.31 -5.95 0.28
N ILE A 63 -8.42 -5.67 1.24
CA ILE A 63 -7.60 -4.45 1.23
C ILE A 63 -6.77 -4.36 -0.05
N LEU A 64 -6.17 -5.46 -0.51
CA LEU A 64 -5.43 -5.47 -1.78
C LEU A 64 -6.33 -5.15 -2.98
N LYS A 65 -7.51 -5.78 -3.06
CA LYS A 65 -8.45 -5.53 -4.16
C LYS A 65 -8.90 -4.07 -4.20
N VAL A 66 -9.23 -3.48 -3.06
CA VAL A 66 -9.63 -2.07 -2.97
C VAL A 66 -8.46 -1.15 -3.34
N ASN A 67 -7.24 -1.49 -2.92
CA ASN A 67 -6.04 -0.74 -3.28
C ASN A 67 -5.77 -0.76 -4.79
N GLU A 68 -5.94 -1.92 -5.45
CA GLU A 68 -5.81 -2.06 -6.90
C GLU A 68 -6.82 -1.20 -7.69
N GLN A 69 -7.99 -0.92 -7.09
CA GLN A 69 -9.03 -0.09 -7.68
C GLN A 69 -8.86 1.41 -7.39
N SER A 70 -7.88 1.80 -6.58
CA SER A 70 -7.66 3.20 -6.21
C SER A 70 -6.96 4.00 -7.31
N GLU A 71 -7.19 5.31 -7.34
CA GLU A 71 -6.53 6.21 -8.32
C GLU A 71 -5.01 6.25 -8.14
N ILE A 72 -4.52 5.99 -6.92
CA ILE A 72 -3.10 5.96 -6.57
C ILE A 72 -2.85 4.68 -5.75
N PRO A 73 -2.62 3.53 -6.40
CA PRO A 73 -2.34 2.28 -5.72
C PRO A 73 -1.08 2.39 -4.85
N LEU A 74 -1.19 1.93 -3.61
CA LEU A 74 -0.06 1.81 -2.69
C LEU A 74 0.70 0.52 -2.95
N GLU A 75 1.98 0.50 -2.59
CA GLU A 75 2.78 -0.72 -2.61
C GLU A 75 2.51 -1.52 -1.34
N ILE A 76 1.68 -2.57 -1.44
CA ILE A 76 1.23 -3.37 -0.29
C ILE A 76 1.64 -4.82 -0.47
N TYR A 77 2.26 -5.39 0.56
CA TYR A 77 2.59 -6.82 0.63
C TYR A 77 1.93 -7.50 1.83
N LEU A 78 1.53 -8.76 1.67
CA LEU A 78 1.09 -9.61 2.77
C LEU A 78 2.20 -10.56 3.20
N THR A 79 2.33 -10.82 4.50
CA THR A 79 3.26 -11.86 5.00
C THR A 79 2.81 -13.28 4.62
N ARG A 80 1.52 -13.46 4.28
CA ARG A 80 0.94 -14.66 3.68
C ARG A 80 -0.25 -14.31 2.77
N TYR A 81 -0.39 -15.06 1.69
CA TYR A 81 -1.52 -14.95 0.74
C TYR A 81 -2.42 -16.20 0.76
N THR A 82 -2.06 -17.21 1.55
CA THR A 82 -2.75 -18.51 1.60
C THR A 82 -2.90 -19.02 3.03
N TRP A 83 -3.58 -20.16 3.14
CA TRP A 83 -3.86 -20.89 4.39
C TRP A 83 -2.63 -21.47 5.10
N VAL A 84 -1.41 -21.27 4.61
CA VAL A 84 -0.21 -21.88 5.18
C VAL A 84 0.18 -21.19 6.48
N PHE A 85 0.48 -21.99 7.52
CA PHE A 85 1.03 -21.48 8.78
C PHE A 85 2.46 -21.01 8.57
N ARG A 86 2.77 -19.76 8.96
CA ARG A 86 4.14 -19.26 9.04
C ARG A 86 4.41 -18.76 10.46
N GLY A 87 5.52 -19.19 11.06
CA GLY A 87 5.87 -18.82 12.43
C GLY A 87 6.09 -17.31 12.58
N LYS A 88 5.86 -16.77 13.80
CA LYS A 88 5.99 -15.33 14.10
C LYS A 88 7.35 -14.74 13.73
N LEU A 89 8.44 -15.48 13.97
CA LEU A 89 9.79 -15.05 13.61
C LEU A 89 9.98 -14.90 12.09
N TYR A 90 9.41 -15.82 11.31
CA TYR A 90 9.45 -15.77 9.86
C TYR A 90 8.65 -14.57 9.30
N ARG A 91 7.53 -14.22 9.94
CA ARG A 91 6.70 -13.06 9.57
C ARG A 91 7.42 -11.74 9.82
N SER A 92 8.06 -11.61 10.98
CA SER A 92 8.89 -10.44 11.29
C SER A 92 10.10 -10.31 10.35
N PHE A 93 10.71 -11.42 9.94
CA PHE A 93 11.79 -11.41 8.95
C PHE A 93 11.31 -10.87 7.60
N LEU A 94 10.20 -11.36 7.05
CA LEU A 94 9.65 -10.84 5.79
C LEU A 94 9.30 -9.36 5.87
N SER A 95 8.80 -8.91 7.02
CA SER A 95 8.52 -7.49 7.21
C SER A 95 9.76 -6.61 7.17
N LYS A 96 10.93 -7.12 7.55
CA LYS A 96 12.20 -6.37 7.52
C LYS A 96 12.93 -6.41 6.18
N VAL A 97 12.68 -7.44 5.36
CA VAL A 97 13.32 -7.57 4.04
C VAL A 97 12.64 -6.69 2.99
N ASN A 98 11.36 -6.35 3.19
CA ASN A 98 10.57 -5.55 2.25
C ASN A 98 10.36 -4.10 2.72
N THR A 99 11.17 -3.63 3.68
CA THR A 99 11.22 -2.23 4.16
C THR A 99 12.60 -1.67 3.91
#